data_AF-A0A849B6W7-F1
#
_entry.id   AF-A0A849B6W7-F1
#
_cell.length_a   1.000
_cell.length_b   1.000
_cell.length_c   1.000
_cell.angle_alpha   90.00
_cell.angle_beta   90.00
_cell.angle_gamma   90.00
#
_symmetry.space_group_name_H-M   'P 1'
#
loop_
_entity.id
_entity.type
_entity.pdbx_description
1 polymer ?
#
loop_
_entity_poly.entity_id
_entity_poly.type
_entity_poly.pdbx_seq_one_letter_code
_entity_poly.pdbx_strand_id
1 'polypeptide(L)'
;MRKSKLLKDYMLNASSDSEFLHTYEDVCKLLDKYEWNNLVNGRFSFNLIVGLIDRALHKKNIGRIIEEIQYLEGKEVVHTITKPATSFEFEPLKGLWHKHYNISDINSFYFNLIKPLNTRAGHNRAKDEIKAVLRQSRMLNSDNLTIANEVTKRVFNNYYSKLLENKKVTGEWIIYHIHKGEKYYLAIGEHDSNQEMLARNIKYMCSREFPDFRNELPIFEY
;
A
#
# COMPACT_ATOMS: atom_id res chain seq x y z
N MET A 1 12.36 -18.88 -12.83
CA MET A 1 12.50 -17.55 -12.20
C MET A 1 13.94 -17.01 -12.36
N ARG A 2 14.32 -16.55 -13.56
CA ARG A 2 15.73 -16.15 -13.88
C ARG A 2 16.21 -14.96 -13.06
N LYS A 3 15.35 -13.96 -12.81
CA LYS A 3 15.64 -12.81 -11.93
C LYS A 3 15.81 -13.22 -10.45
N SER A 4 15.07 -14.23 -9.98
CA SER A 4 15.20 -14.76 -8.61
C SER A 4 16.47 -15.55 -8.37
N LYS A 5 16.97 -16.27 -9.38
CA LYS A 5 18.27 -16.93 -9.29
C LYS A 5 19.40 -15.89 -9.17
N LEU A 6 19.37 -14.83 -9.99
CA LEU A 6 20.29 -13.69 -9.87
C LEU A 6 20.16 -12.97 -8.53
N LEU A 7 18.94 -12.82 -7.99
CA LEU A 7 18.69 -12.25 -6.66
C LEU A 7 19.33 -13.11 -5.58
N LYS A 8 19.07 -14.42 -5.61
CA LYS A 8 19.62 -15.39 -4.67
C LYS A 8 21.14 -15.41 -4.74
N ASP A 9 21.72 -15.42 -5.93
CA ASP A 9 23.18 -15.44 -6.14
C ASP A 9 23.83 -14.11 -5.70
N TYR A 10 23.22 -12.95 -5.97
CA TYR A 10 23.71 -11.66 -5.47
C TYR A 10 23.60 -11.57 -3.94
N MET A 11 22.51 -12.08 -3.36
CA MET A 11 22.22 -11.97 -1.93
C MET A 11 22.98 -12.97 -1.05
N LEU A 12 23.17 -14.21 -1.52
CA LEU A 12 24.02 -15.20 -0.86
C LEU A 12 25.49 -14.74 -0.78
N ASN A 13 25.93 -13.92 -1.73
CA ASN A 13 27.26 -13.32 -1.72
C ASN A 13 27.35 -12.04 -0.88
N ALA A 14 26.23 -11.40 -0.55
CA ALA A 14 26.19 -10.09 0.12
C ALA A 14 25.82 -10.15 1.62
N SER A 15 25.24 -11.25 2.10
CA SER A 15 24.70 -11.35 3.46
C SER A 15 24.92 -12.74 4.06
N SER A 16 25.65 -12.80 5.19
CA SER A 16 25.70 -13.96 6.09
C SER A 16 24.52 -14.01 7.07
N ASP A 17 23.53 -13.13 6.89
CA ASP A 17 22.40 -12.98 7.81
C ASP A 17 21.32 -14.03 7.52
N SER A 18 21.15 -14.96 8.46
CA SER A 18 20.19 -16.06 8.36
C SER A 18 18.74 -15.58 8.40
N GLU A 19 18.45 -14.46 9.07
CA GLU A 19 17.10 -13.89 9.15
C GLU A 19 16.67 -13.33 7.79
N PHE A 20 17.58 -12.64 7.11
CA PHE A 20 17.34 -12.11 5.78
C PHE A 20 17.06 -13.22 4.77
N LEU A 21 17.91 -14.26 4.73
CA LEU A 21 17.75 -15.37 3.80
C LEU A 21 16.42 -16.12 4.02
N HIS A 22 16.06 -16.36 5.28
CA HIS A 22 14.78 -16.99 5.63
C HIS A 22 13.59 -16.14 5.17
N THR A 23 13.65 -14.83 5.41
CA THR A 23 12.60 -13.89 4.96
C THR A 23 12.48 -13.89 3.43
N TYR A 24 13.60 -13.87 2.70
CA TYR A 24 13.59 -13.97 1.25
C TYR A 24 12.90 -15.24 0.75
N GLU A 25 13.20 -16.39 1.36
CA GLU A 25 12.57 -17.66 1.01
C GLU A 25 11.05 -17.64 1.27
N ASP A 26 10.62 -17.04 2.38
CA ASP A 26 9.19 -16.92 2.71
C ASP A 26 8.46 -15.96 1.77
N VAL A 27 9.10 -14.85 1.36
CA VAL A 27 8.59 -13.97 0.30
C VAL A 27 8.43 -14.76 -1.00
N CYS A 28 9.42 -15.56 -1.40
CA CYS A 28 9.35 -16.38 -2.61
C CYS A 28 8.20 -17.39 -2.54
N LYS A 29 8.08 -18.15 -1.45
CA LYS A 29 6.96 -19.10 -1.24
C LYS A 29 5.61 -18.40 -1.33
N LEU A 30 5.50 -17.21 -0.77
CA LEU A 30 4.26 -16.44 -0.86
C LEU A 30 3.99 -16.01 -2.30
N LEU A 31 4.96 -15.45 -3.01
CA LEU A 31 4.80 -15.07 -4.42
C LEU A 31 4.38 -16.28 -5.27
N ASP A 32 4.97 -17.45 -5.05
CA ASP A 32 4.60 -18.69 -5.74
C ASP A 32 3.15 -19.10 -5.42
N LYS A 33 2.72 -19.02 -4.16
CA LYS A 33 1.33 -19.29 -3.75
C LYS A 33 0.32 -18.38 -4.46
N TYR A 34 0.69 -17.14 -4.76
CA TYR A 34 -0.17 -16.19 -5.49
C TYR A 34 -0.01 -16.26 -7.02
N GLU A 35 0.73 -17.26 -7.53
CA GLU A 35 1.03 -17.48 -8.94
C GLU A 35 1.72 -16.27 -9.59
N TRP A 36 2.63 -15.62 -8.86
CA TRP A 36 3.25 -14.34 -9.25
C TRP A 36 3.82 -14.33 -10.66
N ASN A 37 4.49 -15.41 -11.06
CA ASN A 37 5.06 -15.51 -12.41
C ASN A 37 3.98 -15.46 -13.50
N ASN A 38 2.81 -16.06 -13.28
CA ASN A 38 1.68 -15.97 -14.21
C ASN A 38 1.01 -14.61 -14.15
N LEU A 39 0.96 -14.01 -12.95
CA LEU A 39 0.31 -12.72 -12.72
C LEU A 39 1.02 -11.56 -13.42
N VAL A 40 2.33 -11.42 -13.21
CA VAL A 40 3.09 -10.25 -13.72
C VAL A 40 4.08 -10.60 -14.83
N ASN A 41 4.40 -11.88 -15.05
CA ASN A 41 5.27 -12.36 -16.14
C ASN A 41 6.56 -11.54 -16.34
N GLY A 42 7.26 -11.22 -15.24
CA GLY A 42 8.50 -10.45 -15.28
C GLY A 42 8.35 -8.93 -15.37
N ARG A 43 7.12 -8.39 -15.41
CA ARG A 43 6.80 -6.95 -15.35
C ARG A 43 6.95 -6.38 -13.93
N PHE A 44 8.08 -6.66 -13.29
CA PHE A 44 8.42 -6.13 -11.98
C PHE A 44 9.93 -5.88 -11.87
N SER A 45 10.27 -4.82 -11.14
CA SER A 45 11.65 -4.44 -10.87
C SER A 45 12.23 -5.21 -9.67
N PHE A 46 13.55 -5.19 -9.54
CA PHE A 46 14.22 -5.62 -8.32
C PHE A 46 13.83 -4.77 -7.09
N ASN A 47 13.62 -3.46 -7.27
CA ASN A 47 13.23 -2.57 -6.16
C ASN A 47 11.90 -2.99 -5.53
N LEU A 48 10.95 -3.50 -6.32
CA LEU A 48 9.71 -4.05 -5.79
C LEU A 48 9.98 -5.25 -4.88
N ILE A 49 10.85 -6.18 -5.31
CA ILE A 49 11.18 -7.38 -4.53
C ILE A 49 11.92 -7.02 -3.24
N VAL A 50 12.89 -6.11 -3.31
CA VAL A 50 13.56 -5.58 -2.11
C VAL A 50 12.56 -4.93 -1.16
N GLY A 51 11.62 -4.14 -1.69
CA GLY A 51 10.55 -3.57 -0.90
C GLY A 51 9.70 -4.65 -0.22
N LEU A 52 9.34 -5.73 -0.90
CA LEU A 52 8.58 -6.82 -0.29
C LEU A 52 9.36 -7.50 0.83
N ILE A 53 10.65 -7.74 0.65
CA ILE A 53 11.52 -8.34 1.68
C ILE A 53 11.64 -7.41 2.88
N ASP A 54 11.90 -6.12 2.67
CA ASP A 54 11.97 -5.11 3.73
C ASP A 54 10.68 -5.09 4.57
N ARG A 55 9.52 -5.09 3.91
CA ARG A 55 8.23 -5.15 4.61
C ARG A 55 8.04 -6.44 5.39
N ALA A 56 8.46 -7.58 4.83
CA ALA A 56 8.39 -8.86 5.52
C ALA A 56 9.31 -8.91 6.76
N LEU A 57 10.53 -8.37 6.68
CA LEU A 57 11.45 -8.24 7.82
C LEU A 57 10.82 -7.42 8.95
N HIS A 58 10.13 -6.34 8.59
CA HIS A 58 9.38 -5.50 9.54
C HIS A 58 8.00 -6.06 9.90
N LYS A 59 7.72 -7.34 9.61
CA LYS A 59 6.47 -8.06 9.93
C LYS A 59 5.21 -7.37 9.40
N LYS A 60 5.34 -6.56 8.34
CA LYS A 60 4.21 -5.95 7.65
C LYS A 60 3.55 -7.00 6.73
N ASN A 61 2.23 -6.93 6.60
CA ASN A 61 1.48 -7.91 5.79
C ASN A 61 1.68 -7.67 4.28
N ILE A 62 2.68 -8.33 3.71
CA ILE A 62 2.98 -8.25 2.26
C ILE A 62 1.90 -8.90 1.38
N GLY A 63 1.06 -9.78 1.93
CA GLY A 63 -0.08 -10.37 1.21
C GLY A 63 -1.05 -9.29 0.72
N ARG A 64 -1.23 -8.20 1.48
CA ARG A 64 -2.04 -7.04 1.06
C ARG A 64 -1.47 -6.34 -0.17
N ILE A 65 -0.16 -6.33 -0.34
CA ILE A 65 0.49 -5.73 -1.50
C ILE A 65 0.20 -6.59 -2.73
N ILE A 66 0.35 -7.92 -2.59
CA ILE A 66 0.11 -8.87 -3.67
C ILE A 66 -1.38 -8.87 -4.08
N GLU A 67 -2.31 -8.82 -3.12
CA GLU A 67 -3.76 -8.70 -3.37
C GLU A 67 -4.09 -7.43 -4.20
N GLU A 68 -3.50 -6.28 -3.86
CA GLU A 68 -3.72 -5.05 -4.63
C GLU A 68 -3.12 -5.14 -6.04
N ILE A 69 -2.00 -5.84 -6.22
CA ILE A 69 -1.45 -6.13 -7.56
C ILE A 69 -2.37 -7.08 -8.34
N GLN A 70 -2.93 -8.11 -7.70
CA GLN A 70 -3.92 -8.98 -8.34
C GLN A 70 -5.16 -8.22 -8.78
N TYR A 71 -5.63 -7.28 -7.95
CA TYR A 71 -6.73 -6.39 -8.31
C TYR A 71 -6.37 -5.50 -9.52
N LEU A 72 -5.16 -4.93 -9.56
CA LEU A 72 -4.68 -4.13 -10.69
C LEU A 72 -4.54 -4.94 -11.99
N GLU A 73 -4.22 -6.23 -11.91
CA GLU A 73 -4.20 -7.16 -13.04
C GLU A 73 -5.59 -7.72 -13.40
N GLY A 74 -6.65 -7.29 -12.71
CA GLY A 74 -8.02 -7.65 -13.06
C GLY A 74 -8.49 -9.01 -12.55
N LYS A 75 -7.85 -9.60 -11.54
CA LYS A 75 -8.38 -10.82 -10.89
C LYS A 75 -9.69 -10.48 -10.14
N GLU A 76 -10.81 -10.96 -10.68
CA GLU A 76 -12.17 -10.64 -10.22
C GLU A 76 -12.45 -10.98 -8.74
N VAL A 77 -11.76 -12.00 -8.21
CA VAL A 77 -11.99 -12.52 -6.85
C VAL A 77 -11.44 -11.59 -5.76
N VAL A 78 -10.57 -10.63 -6.12
CA VAL A 78 -9.91 -9.77 -5.14
C VAL A 78 -10.60 -8.41 -5.07
N HIS A 79 -11.06 -8.04 -3.87
CA HIS A 79 -11.67 -6.74 -3.61
C HIS A 79 -10.69 -5.80 -2.91
N THR A 80 -10.51 -4.61 -3.48
CA THR A 80 -9.76 -3.52 -2.85
C THR A 80 -10.64 -2.69 -1.91
N ILE A 81 -10.06 -2.30 -0.78
CA ILE A 81 -10.64 -1.32 0.17
C ILE A 81 -10.06 0.08 -0.01
N THR A 82 -9.10 0.23 -0.92
CA THR A 82 -8.41 1.49 -1.17
C THR A 82 -8.90 2.16 -2.44
N LYS A 83 -8.61 3.45 -2.57
CA LYS A 83 -9.03 4.24 -3.74
C LYS A 83 -8.50 3.65 -5.04
N PRO A 84 -9.16 3.93 -6.19
CA PRO A 84 -8.59 3.64 -7.50
C PRO A 84 -7.16 4.17 -7.62
N ALA A 85 -6.35 3.52 -8.45
CA ALA A 85 -5.00 3.99 -8.73
C ALA A 85 -5.04 5.35 -9.45
N THR A 86 -4.04 6.18 -9.18
CA THR A 86 -3.90 7.53 -9.75
C THR A 86 -2.48 7.79 -10.20
N SER A 87 -2.29 8.70 -11.14
CA SER A 87 -0.97 9.18 -11.55
C SER A 87 -0.37 10.14 -10.52
N PHE A 88 0.96 10.18 -10.46
CA PHE A 88 1.68 11.29 -9.85
C PHE A 88 1.69 12.47 -10.81
N GLU A 89 1.18 13.62 -10.35
CA GLU A 89 1.07 14.84 -11.17
C GLU A 89 2.33 15.70 -11.16
N PHE A 90 3.20 15.48 -10.17
CA PHE A 90 4.35 16.33 -9.87
C PHE A 90 5.66 15.55 -9.92
N GLU A 91 6.73 16.28 -10.24
CA GLU A 91 8.10 15.77 -10.11
C GLU A 91 8.40 15.39 -8.65
N PRO A 92 9.26 14.39 -8.39
CA PRO A 92 10.11 13.67 -9.35
C PRO A 92 9.51 12.37 -9.92
N LEU A 93 8.27 12.03 -9.56
CA LEU A 93 7.61 10.76 -9.96
C LEU A 93 6.58 10.96 -11.09
N LYS A 94 6.57 12.14 -11.72
CA LYS A 94 5.52 12.57 -12.65
C LYS A 94 5.25 11.52 -13.73
N GLY A 95 3.97 11.19 -13.89
CA GLY A 95 3.47 10.25 -14.89
C GLY A 95 3.54 8.77 -14.49
N LEU A 96 4.29 8.42 -13.44
CA LEU A 96 4.13 7.10 -12.82
C LEU A 96 2.75 7.00 -12.15
N TRP A 97 2.30 5.77 -11.95
CA TRP A 97 1.06 5.48 -11.24
C TRP A 97 1.33 4.97 -9.83
N HIS A 98 0.41 5.24 -8.92
CA HIS A 98 0.38 4.63 -7.61
C HIS A 98 -0.97 4.03 -7.27
N LYS A 99 -0.93 2.91 -6.56
CA LYS A 99 -2.07 2.27 -5.92
C LYS A 99 -1.80 2.15 -4.42
N HIS A 100 -2.77 2.55 -3.61
CA HIS A 100 -2.68 2.39 -2.16
C HIS A 100 -2.86 0.92 -1.77
N TYR A 101 -2.11 0.47 -0.76
CA TYR A 101 -2.40 -0.73 0.00
C TYR A 101 -2.40 -0.43 1.50
N ASN A 102 -3.18 -1.18 2.27
CA ASN A 102 -3.31 -0.97 3.71
C ASN A 102 -2.30 -1.84 4.49
N ILE A 103 -1.37 -1.22 5.23
CA ILE A 103 -0.45 -1.96 6.11
C ILE A 103 -1.18 -2.54 7.34
N SER A 104 -2.31 -1.97 7.76
CA SER A 104 -3.02 -2.33 8.99
C SER A 104 -2.19 -2.16 10.27
N ASP A 105 -1.30 -1.16 10.30
CA ASP A 105 -0.50 -0.79 11.48
C ASP A 105 -1.02 0.48 12.18
N ILE A 106 -0.31 0.93 13.21
CA ILE A 106 -0.66 2.13 13.98
C ILE A 106 -0.63 3.41 13.12
N ASN A 107 0.23 3.45 12.10
CA ASN A 107 0.29 4.57 11.17
C ASN A 107 -0.96 4.61 10.29
N SER A 108 -1.39 3.46 9.76
CA SER A 108 -2.67 3.34 9.05
C SER A 108 -3.85 3.77 9.93
N PHE A 109 -3.87 3.37 11.21
CA PHE A 109 -4.87 3.83 12.16
C PHE A 109 -4.84 5.36 12.33
N TYR A 110 -3.66 5.94 12.51
CA TYR A 110 -3.48 7.39 12.64
C TYR A 110 -4.00 8.13 11.40
N PHE A 111 -3.57 7.74 10.21
CA PHE A 111 -3.94 8.44 8.97
C PHE A 111 -5.39 8.26 8.56
N ASN A 112 -5.97 7.08 8.79
CA ASN A 112 -7.35 6.79 8.40
C ASN A 112 -8.39 7.23 9.45
N LEU A 113 -8.03 7.29 10.74
CA LEU A 113 -8.97 7.60 11.81
C LEU A 113 -8.63 8.88 12.57
N ILE A 114 -7.42 9.00 13.12
CA ILE A 114 -7.08 10.11 14.02
C ILE A 114 -6.92 11.43 13.26
N LYS A 115 -6.10 11.44 12.21
CA LYS A 115 -5.83 12.65 11.40
C LYS A 115 -7.11 13.26 10.81
N PRO A 116 -8.06 12.49 10.22
CA PRO A 116 -9.31 13.04 9.74
C PRO A 116 -10.22 13.59 10.85
N LEU A 117 -10.21 12.98 12.03
CA LEU A 117 -10.98 13.46 13.19
C LEU A 117 -10.43 14.79 13.71
N ASN A 118 -9.12 15.01 13.66
CA ASN A 118 -8.45 16.25 14.07
C ASN A 118 -8.64 17.44 13.11
N THR A 119 -9.50 17.30 12.10
CA THR A 119 -9.88 18.41 11.22
C THR A 119 -11.13 19.11 11.74
N ARG A 120 -11.39 20.37 11.32
CA ARG A 120 -12.63 21.07 11.66
C ARG A 120 -13.88 20.26 11.26
N ALA A 121 -13.86 19.65 10.08
CA ALA A 121 -14.95 18.79 9.60
C ALA A 121 -15.08 17.50 10.44
N GLY A 122 -13.95 16.89 10.82
CA GLY A 122 -13.92 15.73 11.71
C GLY A 122 -14.50 16.01 13.08
N HIS A 123 -14.08 17.11 13.72
CA HIS A 123 -14.62 17.56 15.01
C HIS A 123 -16.12 17.82 14.95
N ASN A 124 -16.61 18.49 13.90
CA ASN A 124 -18.05 18.75 13.75
C ASN A 124 -18.83 17.44 13.62
N ARG A 125 -18.36 16.51 12.78
CA ARG A 125 -18.99 15.18 12.63
C ARG A 125 -19.03 14.42 13.96
N ALA A 126 -17.92 14.38 14.69
CA ALA A 126 -17.87 13.72 15.99
C ALA A 126 -18.85 14.34 17.00
N LYS A 127 -18.95 15.68 17.03
CA LYS A 127 -19.93 16.39 17.87
C LYS A 127 -21.37 16.02 17.49
N ASP A 128 -21.67 15.90 16.21
CA ASP A 128 -23.02 15.55 15.74
C ASP A 128 -23.39 14.11 16.14
N GLU A 129 -22.46 13.16 15.99
CA GLU A 129 -22.65 11.78 16.46
C GLU A 129 -22.84 11.73 17.99
N ILE A 130 -22.02 12.45 18.77
CA ILE A 130 -22.17 12.53 20.24
C ILE A 130 -23.54 13.10 20.62
N LYS A 131 -23.99 14.18 19.97
CA LYS A 131 -25.32 14.75 20.21
C LYS A 131 -26.43 13.74 19.88
N ALA A 132 -26.29 12.97 18.81
CA ALA A 132 -27.26 11.94 18.43
C ALA A 132 -27.34 10.84 19.49
N VAL A 133 -26.20 10.35 19.99
CA VAL A 133 -26.16 9.35 21.07
C VAL A 133 -26.80 9.91 22.34
N LEU A 134 -26.41 11.11 22.79
CA LEU A 134 -26.97 11.71 24.00
C LEU A 134 -28.49 11.89 23.93
N ARG A 135 -29.05 12.25 22.76
CA ARG A 135 -30.50 12.33 22.55
C ARG A 135 -31.15 10.95 22.71
N GLN A 136 -30.60 9.92 22.09
CA GLN A 136 -31.13 8.55 22.18
C GLN A 136 -31.03 7.99 23.60
N SER A 137 -29.90 8.19 24.28
CA SER A 137 -29.67 7.67 25.63
C SER A 137 -30.57 8.32 26.68
N ARG A 138 -30.94 9.60 26.50
CA ARG A 138 -31.97 10.25 27.34
C ARG A 138 -33.34 9.61 27.19
N MET A 139 -33.70 9.15 25.98
CA MET A 139 -34.96 8.45 25.75
C MET A 139 -34.97 7.04 26.36
N LEU A 140 -33.80 6.40 26.42
CA LEU A 140 -33.63 5.01 26.86
C LEU A 140 -33.16 4.87 28.32
N ASN A 141 -32.94 5.98 29.04
CA ASN A 141 -32.34 5.99 30.38
C ASN A 141 -31.04 5.16 30.48
N SER A 142 -30.19 5.25 29.46
CA SER A 142 -28.94 4.47 29.41
C SER A 142 -27.91 4.95 30.43
N ASP A 143 -27.13 4.03 30.98
CA ASP A 143 -25.99 4.35 31.85
C ASP A 143 -24.81 4.97 31.06
N ASN A 144 -23.86 5.56 31.78
CA ASN A 144 -22.71 6.26 31.20
C ASN A 144 -21.77 5.34 30.40
N LEU A 145 -21.63 4.07 30.78
CA LEU A 145 -20.77 3.12 30.05
C LEU A 145 -21.40 2.76 28.71
N THR A 146 -22.71 2.52 28.69
CA THR A 146 -23.50 2.31 27.47
C THR A 146 -23.38 3.51 26.53
N ILE A 147 -23.48 4.74 27.06
CA ILE A 147 -23.29 5.96 26.30
C ILE A 147 -21.88 6.05 25.70
N ALA A 148 -20.84 5.83 26.52
CA ALA A 148 -19.45 5.91 26.07
C ALA A 148 -19.11 4.89 24.98
N ASN A 149 -19.63 3.66 25.12
CA ASN A 149 -19.47 2.60 24.13
C ASN A 149 -20.13 2.96 22.79
N GLU A 150 -21.37 3.49 22.83
CA GLU A 150 -22.08 3.87 21.60
C GLU A 150 -21.43 5.09 20.93
N VAL A 151 -20.94 6.07 21.69
CA VAL A 151 -20.14 7.18 21.15
C VAL A 151 -18.90 6.64 20.44
N THR A 152 -18.14 5.76 21.08
CA THR A 152 -16.93 5.17 20.51
C THR A 152 -17.24 4.42 19.22
N LYS A 153 -18.30 3.59 19.23
CA LYS A 153 -18.76 2.85 18.06
C LYS A 153 -19.12 3.78 16.90
N ARG A 154 -19.87 4.86 17.14
CA ARG A 154 -20.30 5.76 16.06
C ARG A 154 -19.17 6.63 15.52
N VAL A 155 -18.35 7.18 16.41
CA VAL A 155 -17.28 8.10 16.02
C VAL A 155 -16.15 7.36 15.31
N PHE A 156 -15.79 6.16 15.78
CA PHE A 156 -14.66 5.40 15.23
C PHE A 156 -15.11 4.26 14.32
N ASN A 157 -15.85 3.27 14.84
CA ASN A 157 -16.13 2.03 14.09
C ASN A 157 -16.99 2.31 12.86
N ASN A 158 -18.11 3.02 13.01
CA ASN A 158 -18.98 3.33 11.88
C ASN A 158 -18.29 4.22 10.84
N TYR A 159 -17.42 5.13 11.28
CA TYR A 159 -16.63 5.95 10.38
C TYR A 159 -15.63 5.10 9.58
N TYR A 160 -14.92 4.18 10.25
CA TYR A 160 -14.00 3.27 9.57
C TYR A 160 -14.72 2.32 8.61
N SER A 161 -15.85 1.74 9.02
CA SER A 161 -16.70 0.90 8.15
C SER A 161 -17.11 1.65 6.89
N LYS A 162 -17.52 2.92 7.02
CA LYS A 162 -17.81 3.78 5.86
C LYS A 162 -16.59 4.00 4.98
N LEU A 163 -15.38 4.14 5.52
CA LEU A 163 -14.17 4.23 4.70
C LEU A 163 -13.93 2.95 3.90
N LEU A 164 -14.11 1.78 4.52
CA LEU A 164 -13.98 0.48 3.87
C LEU A 164 -15.01 0.31 2.75
N GLU A 165 -16.29 0.55 3.03
CA GLU A 165 -17.40 0.45 2.08
C GLU A 165 -17.21 1.38 0.87
N ASN A 166 -16.72 2.60 1.12
CA ASN A 166 -16.51 3.59 0.07
C ASN A 166 -15.14 3.48 -0.61
N LYS A 167 -14.33 2.47 -0.29
CA LYS A 167 -12.96 2.29 -0.82
C LYS A 167 -12.07 3.52 -0.64
N LYS A 168 -12.15 4.14 0.55
CA LYS A 168 -11.43 5.38 0.88
C LYS A 168 -10.27 5.18 1.84
N VAL A 169 -9.95 3.94 2.20
CA VAL A 169 -8.77 3.65 3.01
C VAL A 169 -7.51 4.05 2.22
N THR A 170 -6.64 4.80 2.88
CA THR A 170 -5.33 5.17 2.38
C THR A 170 -4.25 4.36 3.09
N GLY A 171 -3.12 4.19 2.45
CA GLY A 171 -1.92 3.59 3.01
C GLY A 171 -0.78 3.73 2.01
N GLU A 172 0.30 3.00 2.19
CA GLU A 172 1.48 3.14 1.34
C GLU A 172 1.23 2.83 -0.15
N TRP A 173 2.22 3.11 -0.99
CA TRP A 173 2.09 3.04 -2.43
C TRP A 173 2.75 1.80 -3.02
N ILE A 174 2.03 1.12 -3.90
CA ILE A 174 2.60 0.34 -5.00
C ILE A 174 2.78 1.31 -6.16
N ILE A 175 4.02 1.48 -6.62
CA ILE A 175 4.36 2.38 -7.72
C ILE A 175 4.60 1.55 -8.97
N TYR A 176 3.98 1.94 -10.07
CA TYR A 176 4.08 1.23 -11.34
C TYR A 176 4.09 2.18 -12.54
N HIS A 177 4.60 1.69 -13.67
CA HIS A 177 4.54 2.35 -14.98
C HIS A 177 3.62 1.57 -15.90
N ILE A 178 2.91 2.26 -16.80
CA ILE A 178 2.12 1.62 -17.85
C ILE A 178 2.91 1.72 -19.14
N HIS A 179 3.45 0.58 -19.60
CA HIS A 179 4.23 0.49 -20.83
C HIS A 179 3.50 -0.45 -21.80
N LYS A 180 3.17 0.07 -23.00
CA LYS A 180 2.45 -0.68 -24.05
C LYS A 180 1.15 -1.35 -23.56
N GLY A 181 0.41 -0.68 -22.68
CA GLY A 181 -0.86 -1.17 -22.12
C GLY A 181 -0.71 -2.08 -20.89
N GLU A 182 0.52 -2.48 -20.56
CA GLU A 182 0.83 -3.42 -19.48
C GLU A 182 1.40 -2.69 -18.25
N LYS A 183 1.12 -3.19 -17.04
CA LYS A 183 1.59 -2.59 -15.79
C LYS A 183 2.92 -3.20 -15.37
N TYR A 184 3.92 -2.34 -15.15
CA TYR A 184 5.23 -2.72 -14.66
C TYR A 184 5.43 -2.20 -13.24
N TYR A 185 5.52 -3.11 -12.27
CA TYR A 185 5.57 -2.79 -10.85
C TYR A 185 7.00 -2.45 -10.40
N LEU A 186 7.23 -1.20 -9.99
CA LEU A 186 8.57 -0.63 -9.90
C LEU A 186 9.09 -0.48 -8.48
N ALA A 187 8.23 -0.20 -7.51
CA ALA A 187 8.67 0.01 -6.13
C ALA A 187 7.50 -0.02 -5.15
N ILE A 188 7.85 -0.12 -3.88
CA ILE A 188 6.96 0.18 -2.76
C ILE A 188 7.43 1.50 -2.17
N GLY A 189 6.55 2.50 -2.15
CA GLY A 189 6.81 3.83 -1.59
C GLY A 189 6.04 4.04 -0.29
N GLU A 190 6.57 4.87 0.61
CA GLU A 190 5.82 5.32 1.79
C GLU A 190 5.20 6.71 1.58
N HIS A 191 4.06 7.01 2.22
CA HIS A 191 3.35 8.30 2.11
C HIS A 191 4.23 9.50 2.45
N ASP A 192 5.14 9.30 3.37
CA ASP A 192 6.11 10.23 3.93
C ASP A 192 7.54 9.95 3.45
N SER A 193 7.70 9.06 2.44
CA SER A 193 9.01 8.79 1.85
C SER A 193 9.57 10.02 1.12
N ASN A 194 10.89 10.13 1.16
CA ASN A 194 11.64 11.07 0.35
C ASN A 194 11.47 10.67 -1.13
N GLN A 195 10.61 11.41 -1.84
CA GLN A 195 10.24 11.09 -3.22
C GLN A 195 11.44 11.20 -4.17
N GLU A 196 12.43 12.05 -3.87
CA GLU A 196 13.65 12.19 -4.66
C GLU A 196 14.52 10.93 -4.58
N MET A 197 14.69 10.37 -3.38
CA MET A 197 15.43 9.12 -3.19
C MET A 197 14.70 7.95 -3.86
N LEU A 198 13.37 7.90 -3.71
CA LEU A 198 12.53 6.88 -4.35
C LEU A 198 12.65 6.96 -5.88
N ALA A 199 12.55 8.16 -6.45
CA ALA A 199 12.70 8.39 -7.89
C ALA A 199 14.10 8.01 -8.39
N ARG A 200 15.17 8.35 -7.65
CA ARG A 200 16.54 7.93 -7.99
C ARG A 200 16.67 6.41 -8.05
N ASN A 201 16.15 5.70 -7.04
CA ASN A 201 16.20 4.25 -7.00
C ASN A 201 15.42 3.62 -8.15
N ILE A 202 14.22 4.13 -8.44
CA ILE A 202 13.41 3.70 -9.58
C ILE A 202 14.16 3.92 -10.88
N LYS A 203 14.68 5.12 -11.15
CA LYS A 203 15.44 5.46 -12.36
C LYS A 203 16.65 4.54 -12.54
N TYR A 204 17.44 4.34 -11.50
CA TYR A 204 18.66 3.54 -11.54
C TYR A 204 18.40 2.08 -11.90
N MET A 205 17.36 1.46 -11.33
CA MET A 205 17.06 0.06 -11.62
C MET A 205 16.32 -0.09 -12.96
N CYS A 206 15.39 0.79 -13.28
CA CYS A 206 14.60 0.70 -14.51
C CYS A 206 15.45 0.90 -15.75
N SER A 207 16.48 1.77 -15.73
CA SER A 207 17.38 1.94 -16.88
C SER A 207 18.15 0.68 -17.27
N ARG A 208 18.31 -0.26 -16.32
CA ARG A 208 19.02 -1.53 -16.52
C ARG A 208 18.07 -2.68 -16.79
N GLU A 209 16.93 -2.72 -16.11
CA GLU A 209 15.95 -3.80 -16.20
C GLU A 209 14.95 -3.62 -17.35
N PHE A 210 14.64 -2.37 -17.69
CA PHE A 210 13.66 -1.98 -18.69
C PHE A 210 14.20 -0.87 -19.60
N PRO A 211 15.24 -1.14 -20.43
CA PRO A 211 15.79 -0.14 -21.34
C PRO A 211 14.75 0.48 -22.27
N ASP A 212 13.69 -0.26 -22.60
CA ASP A 212 12.60 0.19 -23.47
C ASP A 212 11.75 1.34 -22.88
N PHE A 213 11.84 1.65 -21.59
CA PHE A 213 11.14 2.80 -20.99
C PHE A 213 11.78 4.16 -21.32
N ARG A 214 12.93 4.14 -22.00
CA ARG A 214 13.73 5.31 -22.32
C ARG A 214 12.87 6.40 -22.96
N ASN A 215 12.92 7.60 -22.37
CA ASN A 215 12.20 8.80 -22.83
C ASN A 215 10.66 8.70 -22.81
N GLU A 216 10.06 7.70 -22.13
CA GLU A 216 8.60 7.61 -22.00
C GLU A 216 8.04 8.55 -20.92
N LEU A 217 8.84 8.82 -19.87
CA LEU A 217 8.51 9.70 -18.75
C LEU A 217 9.74 10.53 -18.35
N PRO A 218 9.57 11.69 -17.67
CA PRO A 218 10.71 12.50 -17.20
C PRO A 218 11.72 11.72 -16.35
N ILE A 219 11.23 10.82 -15.49
CA ILE A 219 12.08 9.94 -14.67
C ILE A 219 12.91 8.94 -15.50
N PHE A 220 12.49 8.66 -16.74
CA PHE A 220 13.16 7.74 -17.66
C PHE A 220 13.92 8.43 -18.81
N GLU A 221 14.25 9.71 -18.64
CA GLU A 221 15.22 10.41 -19.47
C GLU A 221 16.65 9.93 -19.11
N TYR A 222 17.10 8.87 -19.78
CA TYR A 222 18.46 8.31 -19.73
C TYR A 222 18.85 7.81 -21.12
#